data_AF-A0A939JN09-F1
#
_entry.id   AF-A0A939JN09-F1
#
_cell.length_a   1.000
_cell.length_b   1.000
_cell.length_c   1.000
_cell.angle_alpha   90.00
_cell.angle_beta   90.00
_cell.angle_gamma   90.00
#
_symmetry.space_group_name_H-M   'P 1'
#
loop_
_entity.id
_entity.type
_entity.pdbx_description
1 polymer ?
#
loop_
_entity_poly.entity_id
_entity_poly.type
_entity_poly.pdbx_seq_one_letter_code
_entity_poly.pdbx_strand_id
1 'polypeptide(L)'
;AFTMHGSIMLLLVAMPLFTGFANWIMPLQIGDPDVAFPQLNMLTYWPFLFGSLIAAAGFLNPQGAASFGWFLYAPLSDAVHAPSIGSDMW
;
A
#
# COMPACT_ATOMS: atom_id res chain seq x y z
N ALA A 1 7.17 10.70 -10.50
CA ALA A 1 7.50 10.97 -9.08
C ALA A 1 6.24 11.18 -8.22
N PHE A 2 5.31 12.06 -8.60
CA PHE A 2 4.11 12.36 -7.79
C PHE A 2 3.21 11.14 -7.49
N THR A 3 2.93 10.28 -8.48
CA THR A 3 2.12 9.04 -8.31
C THR A 3 2.63 8.19 -7.15
N MET A 4 3.92 7.81 -7.21
CA MET A 4 4.55 6.97 -6.18
C MET A 4 4.62 7.68 -4.84
N HIS A 5 4.94 8.98 -4.80
CA HIS A 5 4.95 9.74 -3.56
C HIS A 5 3.57 9.72 -2.86
N GLY A 6 2.50 10.08 -3.58
CA GLY A 6 1.14 10.10 -3.03
C GLY A 6 0.68 8.72 -2.57
N SER A 7 0.97 7.69 -3.37
CA SER A 7 0.59 6.31 -3.05
C SER A 7 1.33 5.79 -1.83
N ILE A 8 2.64 6.04 -1.73
CA ILE A 8 3.44 5.63 -0.57
C ILE A 8 2.96 6.37 0.69
N MET A 9 2.80 7.70 0.62
CA MET A 9 2.40 8.49 1.79
C MET A 9 1.02 8.12 2.31
N LEU A 10 0.04 7.88 1.44
CA LEU A 10 -1.32 7.56 1.86
C LEU A 10 -1.48 6.08 2.21
N LEU A 11 -1.10 5.18 1.30
CA LEU A 11 -1.42 3.76 1.41
C LEU A 11 -0.36 3.00 2.21
N LEU A 12 0.92 3.37 2.10
CA LEU A 12 2.02 2.61 2.72
C LEU A 12 2.57 3.28 4.00
N VAL A 13 2.17 4.53 4.30
CA VAL A 13 2.58 5.24 5.52
C VAL A 13 1.37 5.58 6.39
N ALA A 14 0.43 6.40 5.91
CA ALA A 14 -0.67 6.89 6.76
C ALA A 14 -1.57 5.75 7.25
N MET A 15 -2.10 4.92 6.34
CA MET A 15 -2.98 3.80 6.71
C MET A 15 -2.33 2.81 7.69
N PRO A 16 -1.14 2.22 7.41
CA PRO A 16 -0.53 1.25 8.31
C PRO A 16 -0.07 1.88 9.63
N LEU A 17 0.25 3.17 9.67
CA LEU A 17 0.54 3.87 10.92
C LEU A 17 -0.71 3.88 11.83
N PHE A 18 -1.88 4.23 11.30
CA PHE A 18 -3.13 4.17 12.05
C PHE A 18 -3.47 2.74 12.49
N THR A 19 -3.36 1.77 11.60
CA THR A 19 -3.61 0.36 11.92
C THR A 19 -2.62 -0.17 12.95
N GLY A 20 -1.36 0.26 12.93
CA GLY A 20 -0.34 -0.09 13.92
C GLY A 20 -0.69 0.46 15.30
N PHE A 21 -1.11 1.71 15.39
CA PHE A 21 -1.59 2.28 16.66
C PHE A 21 -2.86 1.58 17.15
N ALA A 22 -3.81 1.27 16.26
CA ALA A 22 -5.01 0.53 16.63
C ALA A 22 -4.66 -0.86 17.19
N ASN A 23 -3.68 -1.55 16.61
CA ASN A 23 -3.23 -2.85 17.08
C ASN A 23 -2.53 -2.82 18.44
N TRP A 24 -1.79 -1.75 18.73
CA TRP A 24 -1.03 -1.66 19.96
C TRP A 24 -1.81 -1.02 21.11
N ILE A 25 -2.52 0.08 20.85
CA ILE A 25 -3.13 0.92 21.89
C ILE A 25 -4.57 0.50 22.16
N MET A 26 -5.34 0.13 21.14
CA MET A 26 -6.79 -0.06 21.28
C MET A 26 -7.15 -1.23 22.23
N PRO A 27 -6.53 -2.43 22.16
CA PRO A 27 -6.80 -3.50 23.12
C PRO A 27 -6.53 -3.08 24.57
N LEU A 28 -5.46 -2.32 24.80
CA LEU A 28 -5.10 -1.80 26.12
C LEU A 28 -6.11 -0.78 26.64
N GLN A 29 -6.71 0.04 25.77
CA GLN A 29 -7.74 1.00 26.15
C GLN A 29 -9.05 0.35 26.60
N ILE A 30 -9.41 -0.79 26.01
CA ILE A 30 -10.63 -1.54 26.35
C ILE A 30 -10.39 -2.62 27.42
N GLY A 31 -9.15 -2.84 27.83
CA GLY A 31 -8.78 -3.84 28.83
C GLY A 31 -8.81 -5.28 28.31
N ASP A 32 -8.75 -5.47 26.99
CA ASP A 32 -8.72 -6.80 26.36
C ASP A 32 -7.27 -7.29 26.22
N PRO A 33 -6.98 -8.57 26.52
CA PRO A 33 -5.67 -9.16 26.27
C PRO A 33 -5.22 -9.17 24.79
N ASP A 34 -6.15 -9.20 23.82
CA ASP A 34 -5.78 -9.28 22.38
C ASP A 34 -6.90 -8.74 21.46
N VAL A 35 -6.67 -8.78 20.15
CA VAL A 35 -7.69 -8.50 19.13
C VAL A 35 -8.60 -9.71 18.91
N ALA A 36 -9.82 -9.47 18.41
CA ALA A 36 -10.83 -10.53 18.21
C ALA A 36 -10.37 -11.73 17.36
N PHE A 37 -9.47 -11.51 16.40
CA PHE A 37 -8.92 -12.57 15.53
C PHE A 37 -7.39 -12.46 15.39
N PRO A 38 -6.61 -12.98 16.36
CA PRO A 38 -5.16 -12.77 16.40
C PRO A 38 -4.42 -13.31 15.17
N GLN A 39 -4.83 -14.47 14.66
CA GLN A 39 -4.23 -15.09 13.48
C GLN A 39 -4.51 -14.30 12.20
N LEU A 40 -5.73 -13.79 12.03
CA LEU A 40 -6.08 -12.95 10.88
C LEU A 40 -5.36 -11.61 10.97
N ASN A 41 -5.19 -11.07 12.17
CA ASN A 41 -4.44 -9.83 12.38
C ASN A 41 -2.98 -9.98 11.97
N MET A 42 -2.29 -11.04 12.40
CA MET A 42 -0.94 -11.36 11.92
C MET A 42 -0.92 -11.59 10.40
N LEU A 43 -1.95 -12.25 9.86
CA LEU A 43 -2.06 -12.45 8.42
C LEU A 43 -2.12 -11.11 7.67
N THR A 44 -2.82 -10.08 8.17
CA THR A 44 -2.93 -8.79 7.48
C THR A 44 -1.59 -8.10 7.20
N TYR A 45 -0.59 -8.32 8.05
CA TYR A 45 0.75 -7.77 7.88
C TYR A 45 1.44 -8.29 6.61
N TRP A 46 1.22 -9.56 6.23
CA TRP A 46 1.92 -10.19 5.12
C TRP A 46 1.50 -9.68 3.73
N PRO A 47 0.21 -9.61 3.36
CA PRO A 47 -0.22 -8.96 2.14
C PRO A 47 0.19 -7.49 2.08
N PHE A 48 0.17 -6.78 3.21
CA PHE A 48 0.67 -5.41 3.28
C PHE A 48 2.16 -5.34 2.91
N LEU A 49 3.00 -6.18 3.52
CA LEU A 49 4.44 -6.21 3.24
C LEU A 49 4.71 -6.55 1.77
N PHE A 50 4.13 -7.63 1.25
CA PHE A 50 4.37 -8.06 -0.12
C PHE A 50 3.79 -7.08 -1.14
N GLY A 51 2.59 -6.55 -0.93
CA GLY A 51 2.01 -5.52 -1.80
C GLY A 51 2.85 -4.24 -1.83
N SER A 52 3.32 -3.79 -0.67
CA SER A 52 4.20 -2.62 -0.57
C SER A 52 5.54 -2.84 -1.29
N LEU A 53 6.12 -4.04 -1.17
CA LEU A 53 7.35 -4.39 -1.87
C LEU A 53 7.15 -4.47 -3.38
N ILE A 54 6.02 -4.99 -3.86
CA ILE A 54 5.70 -5.03 -5.30
C ILE A 54 5.57 -3.60 -5.85
N ALA A 55 4.79 -2.74 -5.20
CA ALA A 55 4.65 -1.34 -5.62
C ALA A 55 6.00 -0.60 -5.60
N ALA A 56 6.82 -0.79 -4.55
CA ALA A 56 8.16 -0.20 -4.48
C ALA A 56 9.12 -0.77 -5.53
N ALA A 57 9.00 -2.06 -5.87
CA ALA A 57 9.80 -2.69 -6.91
C ALA A 57 9.50 -2.11 -8.31
N GLY A 58 8.38 -1.40 -8.51
CA GLY A 58 8.10 -0.65 -9.73
C GLY A 58 9.20 0.36 -10.09
N PHE A 59 9.97 0.87 -9.11
CA PHE A 59 11.14 1.73 -9.36
C PHE A 59 12.31 1.01 -10.03
N LEU A 60 12.39 -0.31 -9.91
CA LEU A 60 13.44 -1.12 -10.53
C LEU A 60 13.15 -1.39 -12.02
N ASN A 61 11.97 -1.00 -12.51
CA ASN A 61 11.60 -1.22 -13.90
C ASN A 61 12.36 -0.25 -14.84
N PRO A 62 12.90 -0.74 -15.98
CA PRO A 62 13.59 0.13 -16.96
C PRO A 62 12.73 1.26 -17.52
N GLN A 63 11.41 1.09 -17.56
CA GLN A 63 10.44 2.06 -18.08
C GLN A 63 9.94 3.03 -16.99
N GLY A 64 10.43 2.87 -15.75
CA GLY A 64 10.05 3.66 -14.58
C GLY A 64 8.82 3.11 -13.84
N ALA A 65 8.52 3.75 -12.71
CA ALA A 65 7.34 3.47 -11.91
C ALA A 65 6.09 4.22 -12.44
N ALA A 66 4.91 3.85 -11.96
CA ALA A 66 3.62 4.43 -12.35
C ALA A 66 3.60 5.98 -12.45
N SER A 67 2.96 6.51 -13.50
CA SER A 67 3.00 7.93 -13.88
C SER A 67 1.63 8.61 -14.06
N PHE A 68 0.52 7.95 -13.71
CA PHE A 68 -0.85 8.42 -13.94
C PHE A 68 -1.57 9.07 -12.72
N GLY A 69 -0.85 9.26 -11.60
CA GLY A 69 -1.39 9.78 -10.34
C GLY A 69 -2.06 8.71 -9.46
N TRP A 70 -2.07 8.91 -8.13
CA TRP A 70 -2.53 7.87 -7.18
C TRP A 70 -4.03 7.54 -7.26
N PHE A 71 -4.83 8.37 -7.95
CA PHE A 71 -6.26 8.15 -8.19
C PHE A 71 -6.56 7.18 -9.34
N LEU A 72 -5.57 6.88 -10.19
CA LEU A 72 -5.70 5.96 -11.31
C LEU A 72 -6.88 6.29 -12.24
N TYR A 73 -6.93 7.52 -12.76
CA TYR A 73 -7.96 7.91 -13.72
C TYR A 73 -7.88 7.04 -14.98
N ALA A 74 -8.96 6.29 -15.25
CA ALA A 74 -9.04 5.30 -16.33
C ALA A 74 -8.49 5.70 -17.70
N PRO A 75 -8.75 6.91 -18.26
CA PRO A 75 -8.20 7.26 -19.58
C PRO A 75 -6.69 7.47 -19.60
N LEU A 76 -6.03 7.56 -18.44
CA LEU A 76 -4.58 7.76 -18.33
C LEU A 76 -3.85 6.49 -17.86
N SER A 77 -4.56 5.54 -17.25
CA SER A 77 -4.01 4.29 -16.72
C SER A 77 -4.24 3.07 -17.61
N ASP A 78 -4.60 3.28 -18.87
CA ASP A 78 -4.78 2.18 -19.83
C ASP A 78 -3.44 1.72 -20.45
N ALA A 79 -3.52 0.63 -21.21
CA ALA A 79 -2.36 0.04 -21.88
C ALA A 79 -1.75 0.93 -22.99
N VAL A 80 -2.44 1.99 -23.43
CA VAL A 80 -1.95 2.90 -24.48
C VAL A 80 -1.17 4.06 -23.85
N HIS A 81 -1.70 4.63 -22.77
CA HIS A 81 -1.16 5.81 -22.10
C HIS A 81 -0.17 5.46 -20.98
N ALA A 82 -0.30 4.29 -20.36
CA ALA A 82 0.56 3.80 -19.30
C ALA A 82 1.07 2.35 -19.53
N PRO A 83 1.71 2.05 -20.67
CA PRO A 83 2.09 0.68 -21.07
C PRO A 83 3.19 0.02 -20.21
N SER A 84 3.69 0.72 -19.19
CA SER A 84 4.85 0.27 -18.44
C SER A 84 4.49 -0.82 -17.44
N ILE A 85 5.34 -1.84 -17.29
CA ILE A 85 5.16 -2.87 -16.24
C ILE A 85 5.18 -2.22 -14.85
N GLY A 86 5.88 -1.10 -14.65
CA GLY A 86 5.84 -0.34 -13.40
C GLY A 86 4.48 0.30 -13.10
N SER A 87 3.59 0.41 -14.10
CA SER A 87 2.18 0.77 -13.94
C SER A 87 1.35 -0.42 -13.45
N ASP A 88 1.63 -1.62 -13.95
CA ASP A 88 0.94 -2.86 -13.55
C ASP A 88 1.34 -3.34 -12.15
N MET A 89 2.55 -2.99 -11.71
CA MET A 89 3.08 -3.29 -10.38
C MET A 89 2.53 -2.36 -9.29
N TRP A 90 1.92 -1.24 -9.66
CA TRP A 90 1.29 -0.30 -8.73
C TRP A 90 -0.08 -0.83 -8.27
#